data_AF-A0A7X1PAS6-F1
#
_entry.id   AF-A0A7X1PAS6-F1
#
_cell.length_a   1.000
_cell.length_b   1.000
_cell.length_c   1.000
_cell.angle_alpha   90.00
_cell.angle_beta   90.00
_cell.angle_gamma   90.00
#
_symmetry.space_group_name_H-M   'P 1'
#
loop_
_entity.id
_entity.type
_entity.pdbx_description
1 polymer ?
#
loop_
_entity_poly.entity_id
_entity_poly.type
_entity_poly.pdbx_seq_one_letter_code
_entity_poly.pdbx_strand_id
1 'polypeptide(L)'
;MHSSLIPLRQRRGDATGRGAVTPRPSTRRLLRSQRHEPGSRYRPSCRRQDHLRPGAGVLHRRRHLPAALVETACHGNLLRARRPLLPSDALHGEEALGSAGRFARALGPNLRPGPIAACRPLSYARLMKAEIISIGTELLLGEIIDTNSAYIASRLPALGIDVYYQHTVGDNLSRAIEVLRRARDNNDVVITTGGLGPTEDDLTREAIAAVLGEDVHLDPELAEGLRQRSLRQGTPFLERTLKQAWLIPSARPITNARGSAPGWWVERDGKVIIAMPGPPGEMTRMWEEEVAPELLKRSDGAVLVTRTLKTTGMGEPLVDETLSQLLKSNNPSIGIYARPDGVHVRMGAKAPTQDEARRLIDEMEVRIRELLGIAVWGTDNETFMSTVGEMLAQRGLTLAVMESCTGGLLSDEITNVPGSSRYFRGGIVSYATEVKELMGVDPAVIARHGVISNETAAAMAAAVRDRLLADIGIGITGVAGPESQEGKPVGEVHIAIDGGGKLADQSLTFTFGQGREQIKRRAATQATMLLRRALLASEGAAS
;
A
#
# COMPACT_ATOMS: atom_id res chain seq x y z
N MET A 1 -10.52 -0.40 -61.83
CA MET A 1 -11.70 0.03 -62.61
C MET A 1 -12.93 -0.10 -61.70
N HIS A 2 -13.64 1.01 -61.50
CA HIS A 2 -14.98 1.24 -60.90
C HIS A 2 -15.35 0.56 -59.57
N SER A 3 -15.55 1.26 -58.44
CA SER A 3 -16.57 2.29 -58.11
C SER A 3 -18.02 1.84 -58.28
N SER A 4 -18.80 1.85 -57.18
CA SER A 4 -20.14 2.49 -57.03
C SER A 4 -20.79 1.99 -55.72
N LEU A 5 -21.03 2.80 -54.69
CA LEU A 5 -22.05 3.86 -54.53
C LEU A 5 -23.48 3.35 -54.24
N ILE A 6 -23.90 3.70 -53.02
CA ILE A 6 -25.21 3.96 -52.36
C ILE A 6 -26.43 4.22 -53.29
N PRO A 7 -27.68 4.12 -52.78
CA PRO A 7 -28.29 5.35 -52.26
C PRO A 7 -29.18 5.20 -51.00
N LEU A 8 -29.04 6.23 -50.16
CA LEU A 8 -29.99 6.71 -49.16
C LEU A 8 -31.28 7.19 -49.81
N ARG A 9 -32.41 7.08 -49.08
CA ARG A 9 -33.55 8.00 -49.27
C ARG A 9 -34.02 8.56 -47.93
N GLN A 10 -33.74 9.85 -47.76
CA GLN A 10 -34.33 10.77 -46.81
C GLN A 10 -35.76 11.18 -47.24
N ARG A 11 -36.63 11.47 -46.26
CA ARG A 11 -37.47 12.69 -46.17
C ARG A 11 -37.65 12.99 -44.68
N ARG A 12 -37.17 14.11 -44.12
CA ARG A 12 -37.73 15.49 -44.15
C ARG A 12 -39.20 15.52 -43.71
N GLY A 13 -39.63 16.30 -42.73
CA GLY A 13 -38.99 17.31 -41.90
C GLY A 13 -40.05 18.00 -41.01
N ASP A 14 -39.57 18.56 -39.90
CA ASP A 14 -39.93 19.82 -39.24
C ASP A 14 -41.39 20.30 -39.17
N ALA A 15 -41.82 20.61 -37.92
CA ALA A 15 -42.02 21.99 -37.43
C ALA A 15 -43.29 22.21 -36.58
N THR A 16 -43.05 22.65 -35.34
CA THR A 16 -43.70 23.78 -34.63
C THR A 16 -45.01 23.60 -33.84
N GLY A 17 -45.00 24.22 -32.63
CA GLY A 17 -46.18 24.69 -31.88
C GLY A 17 -46.27 24.13 -30.45
N ARG A 18 -45.55 24.66 -29.46
CA ARG A 18 -46.01 25.66 -28.47
C ARG A 18 -47.42 25.44 -27.91
N GLY A 19 -47.49 25.11 -26.62
CA GLY A 19 -48.66 25.24 -25.75
C GLY A 19 -48.21 25.15 -24.29
N ALA A 20 -48.49 26.19 -23.51
CA ALA A 20 -47.88 26.47 -22.23
C ALA A 20 -48.91 26.48 -21.08
N VAL A 21 -48.37 26.39 -19.86
CA VAL A 21 -48.91 26.89 -18.57
C VAL A 21 -49.99 26.03 -17.87
N THR A 22 -49.62 25.45 -16.73
CA THR A 22 -50.07 25.92 -15.39
C THR A 22 -49.29 25.21 -14.26
N PRO A 23 -48.66 25.95 -13.32
CA PRO A 23 -48.14 25.40 -12.07
C PRO A 23 -48.86 26.02 -10.85
N ARG A 24 -49.24 25.23 -9.84
CA ARG A 24 -49.68 25.73 -8.51
C ARG A 24 -49.58 24.63 -7.41
N PRO A 25 -49.48 24.98 -6.11
CA PRO A 25 -48.95 26.21 -5.54
C PRO A 25 -48.01 25.99 -4.33
N SER A 26 -47.18 27.00 -4.09
CA SER A 26 -46.51 27.31 -2.83
C SER A 26 -47.50 27.76 -1.76
N THR A 27 -47.36 27.27 -0.52
CA THR A 27 -47.93 27.90 0.67
C THR A 27 -46.81 28.44 1.57
N ARG A 28 -46.52 29.73 1.44
CA ARG A 28 -46.00 30.58 2.54
C ARG A 28 -47.21 31.17 3.27
N ARG A 29 -47.27 31.01 4.59
CA ARG A 29 -48.13 31.80 5.48
C ARG A 29 -47.22 32.68 6.34
N LEU A 30 -47.47 33.98 6.33
CA LEU A 30 -46.78 35.00 7.13
C LEU A 30 -47.66 35.42 8.32
N LEU A 31 -46.99 35.60 9.46
CA LEU A 31 -47.16 36.61 10.53
C LEU A 31 -48.38 36.60 11.48
N ARG A 32 -48.08 36.36 12.77
CA ARG A 32 -48.23 37.30 13.92
C ARG A 32 -47.53 36.68 15.15
N SER A 33 -46.37 37.20 15.55
CA SER A 33 -46.13 38.20 16.60
C SER A 33 -46.32 37.70 18.04
N GLN A 34 -45.21 37.51 18.77
CA GLN A 34 -45.02 38.07 20.11
C GLN A 34 -43.51 38.17 20.42
N ARG A 35 -43.18 39.22 21.18
CA ARG A 35 -41.86 39.84 21.37
C ARG A 35 -41.11 39.19 22.53
N HIS A 36 -39.78 39.21 22.51
CA HIS A 36 -38.96 39.72 23.63
C HIS A 36 -37.52 40.00 23.18
N GLU A 37 -36.94 41.04 23.79
CA GLU A 37 -35.77 41.84 23.40
C GLU A 37 -34.39 41.23 23.71
N PRO A 38 -33.29 41.78 23.13
CA PRO A 38 -31.91 41.35 23.39
C PRO A 38 -31.13 42.30 24.33
N GLY A 39 -30.28 41.74 25.18
CA GLY A 39 -29.13 42.39 25.81
C GLY A 39 -28.02 41.35 25.99
N SER A 40 -26.73 41.63 26.05
CA SER A 40 -25.93 42.85 26.08
C SER A 40 -24.49 42.42 25.71
N ARG A 41 -23.73 43.31 25.08
CA ARG A 41 -22.31 43.13 24.72
C ARG A 41 -21.41 43.25 25.95
N TYR A 42 -20.33 42.47 26.02
CA TYR A 42 -19.18 42.84 26.87
C TYR A 42 -17.84 42.54 26.17
N ARG A 43 -16.98 43.56 26.09
CA ARG A 43 -15.57 43.53 25.65
C ARG A 43 -14.66 43.19 26.84
N PRO A 44 -13.47 42.62 26.65
CA PRO A 44 -12.42 42.66 27.68
C PRO A 44 -11.51 43.87 27.47
N SER A 45 -11.27 44.62 28.55
CA SER A 45 -10.34 45.74 28.63
C SER A 45 -9.01 45.31 29.27
N CYS A 46 -7.90 45.69 28.64
CA CYS A 46 -6.60 45.81 29.30
C CYS A 46 -6.63 46.85 30.43
N ARG A 47 -5.93 46.57 31.53
CA ARG A 47 -5.08 47.57 32.22
C ARG A 47 -4.03 46.86 33.10
N ARG A 48 -2.78 47.31 32.91
CA ARG A 48 -1.63 47.13 33.81
C ARG A 48 -1.87 47.91 35.11
N GLN A 49 -1.28 47.45 36.21
CA GLN A 49 -0.38 48.29 37.02
C GLN A 49 0.46 47.47 38.01
N ASP A 50 1.68 47.98 38.18
CA ASP A 50 2.85 47.40 38.82
C ASP A 50 2.89 47.53 40.36
N HIS A 51 3.94 46.91 40.93
CA HIS A 51 4.79 47.38 42.05
C HIS A 51 4.44 46.98 43.50
N LEU A 52 5.20 46.03 44.08
CA LEU A 52 6.40 46.22 44.95
C LEU A 52 6.64 45.06 45.95
N ARG A 53 7.93 44.73 46.17
CA ARG A 53 8.54 43.71 47.06
C ARG A 53 8.54 44.16 48.56
N PRO A 54 9.32 43.57 49.53
CA PRO A 54 10.05 42.27 49.65
C PRO A 54 9.88 41.54 51.02
N GLY A 55 10.49 40.35 51.18
CA GLY A 55 11.21 40.02 52.44
C GLY A 55 11.06 38.62 53.06
N ALA A 56 12.23 37.97 53.26
CA ALA A 56 12.57 36.80 54.12
C ALA A 56 11.95 35.44 53.71
N GLY A 57 12.71 34.41 53.30
CA GLY A 57 13.87 33.77 53.95
C GLY A 57 13.38 32.37 54.37
N VAL A 58 13.92 31.24 53.89
CA VAL A 58 15.20 30.68 54.36
C VAL A 58 15.44 29.29 53.70
N LEU A 59 16.69 29.07 53.22
CA LEU A 59 17.53 27.84 53.13
C LEU A 59 16.96 26.59 52.39
N HIS A 60 17.70 25.81 51.57
CA HIS A 60 19.13 25.77 51.23
C HIS A 60 19.40 24.90 49.98
N ARG A 61 20.39 25.37 49.18
CA ARG A 61 21.42 24.64 48.39
C ARG A 61 20.97 23.83 47.15
N ARG A 62 21.20 24.36 45.92
CA ARG A 62 22.46 24.46 45.12
C ARG A 62 22.79 23.13 44.42
N ARG A 63 22.57 23.02 43.09
CA ARG A 63 23.44 23.47 41.96
C ARG A 63 24.68 22.57 41.84
N HIS A 64 25.16 22.09 40.70
CA HIS A 64 24.89 22.27 39.27
C HIS A 64 25.69 21.16 38.53
N LEU A 65 25.25 20.78 37.32
CA LEU A 65 26.04 20.25 36.18
C LEU A 65 27.25 21.17 35.83
N PRO A 66 28.16 20.93 34.82
CA PRO A 66 28.09 20.03 33.65
C PRO A 66 29.43 19.41 33.13
N ALA A 67 29.32 18.67 32.01
CA ALA A 67 30.23 18.56 30.83
C ALA A 67 31.61 17.87 30.93
N ALA A 68 31.87 16.92 30.02
CA ALA A 68 32.95 16.99 29.00
C ALA A 68 33.06 15.68 28.16
N LEU A 69 33.56 15.85 26.93
CA LEU A 69 33.90 14.87 25.89
C LEU A 69 34.95 13.83 26.32
N VAL A 70 35.09 12.74 25.54
CA VAL A 70 36.33 12.39 24.79
C VAL A 70 36.15 11.07 24.00
N GLU A 71 36.68 11.07 22.78
CA GLU A 71 36.85 9.98 21.80
C GLU A 71 37.67 8.79 22.34
N THR A 72 37.46 7.58 21.82
CA THR A 72 38.42 6.82 20.98
C THR A 72 38.03 5.35 20.82
N ALA A 73 38.20 4.86 19.59
CA ALA A 73 38.14 3.46 19.22
C ALA A 73 39.38 2.69 19.70
N CYS A 74 39.25 1.37 19.93
CA CYS A 74 40.22 0.37 19.46
C CYS A 74 39.74 -1.08 19.73
N HIS A 75 39.72 -1.87 18.65
CA HIS A 75 40.18 -3.25 18.50
C HIS A 75 39.88 -4.33 19.56
N GLY A 76 39.24 -5.40 19.08
CA GLY A 76 39.93 -6.70 19.05
C GLY A 76 39.38 -7.83 19.94
N ASN A 77 39.10 -8.94 19.26
CA ASN A 77 39.17 -10.34 19.70
C ASN A 77 37.96 -11.01 20.39
N LEU A 78 37.27 -11.82 19.58
CA LEU A 78 37.21 -13.29 19.71
C LEU A 78 37.48 -13.86 21.11
N LEU A 79 36.40 -14.24 21.81
CA LEU A 79 36.43 -15.41 22.70
C LEU A 79 35.10 -16.15 22.64
N ARG A 80 35.19 -17.43 22.25
CA ARG A 80 34.16 -18.46 22.42
C ARG A 80 33.75 -18.51 23.90
N ALA A 81 32.46 -18.45 24.18
CA ALA A 81 31.89 -18.83 25.47
C ALA A 81 30.72 -19.80 25.27
N ARG A 82 30.66 -20.76 26.19
CA ARG A 82 29.98 -22.04 26.14
C ARG A 82 28.46 -21.91 26.33
N ARG A 83 27.73 -22.89 25.76
CA ARG A 83 26.34 -23.24 26.12
C ARG A 83 26.19 -23.44 27.63
N PRO A 84 25.06 -23.03 28.22
CA PRO A 84 24.49 -23.71 29.37
C PRO A 84 23.46 -24.75 28.92
N LEU A 85 23.62 -25.96 29.42
CA LEU A 85 22.60 -27.00 29.53
C LEU A 85 21.75 -26.74 30.78
N LEU A 86 20.47 -27.13 30.74
CA LEU A 86 19.59 -27.69 31.80
C LEU A 86 18.11 -27.35 31.48
N PRO A 87 17.10 -28.10 31.98
CA PRO A 87 16.80 -29.50 31.73
C PRO A 87 15.33 -29.73 31.30
N SER A 88 15.00 -31.00 31.11
CA SER A 88 13.77 -31.62 30.59
C SER A 88 12.54 -31.62 31.53
N ASP A 89 11.41 -32.01 30.91
CA ASP A 89 10.12 -32.49 31.47
C ASP A 89 9.03 -31.40 31.63
N ALA A 90 7.81 -31.48 31.07
CA ALA A 90 7.01 -32.59 30.53
C ALA A 90 5.95 -32.01 29.53
N LEU A 91 5.71 -32.61 28.34
CA LEU A 91 4.55 -33.48 27.98
C LEU A 91 3.17 -32.78 28.15
N HIS A 92 2.27 -32.59 27.17
CA HIS A 92 1.78 -33.46 26.08
C HIS A 92 1.09 -32.63 24.96
N GLY A 93 1.03 -33.20 23.74
CA GLY A 93 0.06 -32.78 22.71
C GLY A 93 0.46 -33.00 21.25
N GLU A 94 1.08 -34.13 20.90
CA GLU A 94 1.18 -34.58 19.51
C GLU A 94 -0.07 -35.40 19.16
N GLU A 95 -0.84 -34.94 18.17
CA GLU A 95 -1.59 -35.82 17.26
C GLU A 95 -1.92 -35.07 15.97
N ALA A 96 -1.82 -35.78 14.84
CA ALA A 96 -2.20 -35.41 13.47
C ALA A 96 -1.16 -34.67 12.57
N LEU A 97 -0.04 -35.35 12.26
CA LEU A 97 0.68 -35.17 10.98
C LEU A 97 1.09 -36.53 10.42
N GLY A 98 0.10 -37.26 9.90
CA GLY A 98 0.30 -38.54 9.22
C GLY A 98 -0.41 -38.54 7.87
N SER A 99 0.26 -38.11 6.81
CA SER A 99 0.02 -38.59 5.42
C SER A 99 0.96 -38.02 4.34
N ALA A 100 1.81 -37.03 4.60
CA ALA A 100 2.67 -36.43 3.56
C ALA A 100 4.03 -37.16 3.34
N GLY A 101 4.06 -38.49 3.47
CA GLY A 101 5.30 -39.27 3.45
C GLY A 101 5.17 -40.57 2.67
N ARG A 102 4.67 -40.52 1.42
CA ARG A 102 4.60 -41.72 0.56
C ARG A 102 4.43 -41.39 -0.94
N PHE A 103 5.21 -40.45 -1.50
CA PHE A 103 5.27 -40.24 -2.96
C PHE A 103 6.65 -39.82 -3.50
N ALA A 104 7.73 -40.40 -2.96
CA ALA A 104 9.07 -40.21 -3.51
C ALA A 104 9.82 -41.55 -3.57
N ARG A 105 9.36 -42.46 -4.43
CA ARG A 105 10.14 -43.67 -4.78
C ARG A 105 9.69 -44.29 -6.10
N ALA A 106 9.90 -43.56 -7.19
CA ALA A 106 10.05 -44.14 -8.52
C ALA A 106 10.64 -43.07 -9.42
N LEU A 107 11.97 -43.11 -9.65
CA LEU A 107 12.67 -42.68 -10.86
C LEU A 107 14.16 -43.02 -10.64
N GLY A 108 14.71 -43.85 -11.53
CA GLY A 108 16.03 -44.47 -11.39
C GLY A 108 17.22 -43.53 -11.56
N PRO A 109 18.45 -43.97 -11.23
CA PRO A 109 19.63 -43.13 -11.26
C PRO A 109 20.23 -43.19 -12.66
N ASN A 110 19.98 -42.19 -13.52
CA ASN A 110 20.84 -41.87 -14.67
C ASN A 110 20.38 -40.60 -15.40
N LEU A 111 20.67 -39.43 -14.84
CA LEU A 111 20.77 -38.20 -15.61
C LEU A 111 22.01 -37.44 -15.10
N ARG A 112 23.10 -37.52 -15.85
CA ARG A 112 24.27 -36.65 -15.65
C ARG A 112 23.90 -35.26 -16.15
N PRO A 113 24.05 -34.17 -15.37
CA PRO A 113 23.89 -32.84 -15.89
C PRO A 113 25.02 -32.56 -16.91
N GLY A 114 24.64 -32.17 -18.12
CA GLY A 114 25.57 -31.73 -19.16
C GLY A 114 26.28 -30.43 -18.76
N PRO A 115 27.39 -30.08 -19.43
CA PRO A 115 28.21 -28.93 -19.05
C PRO A 115 27.40 -27.63 -19.19
N ILE A 116 27.34 -26.86 -18.11
CA ILE A 116 26.84 -25.48 -18.12
C ILE A 116 27.75 -24.71 -19.06
N ALA A 117 27.21 -24.29 -20.21
CA ALA A 117 27.92 -23.41 -21.13
C ALA A 117 28.30 -22.13 -20.36
N ALA A 118 29.60 -21.88 -20.25
CA ALA A 118 30.12 -20.68 -19.64
C ALA A 118 29.62 -19.46 -20.43
N CYS A 119 28.60 -18.77 -19.90
CA CYS A 119 28.20 -17.47 -20.38
C CYS A 119 29.41 -16.54 -20.30
N ARG A 120 29.83 -16.00 -21.45
CA ARG A 120 30.79 -14.91 -21.52
C ARG A 120 30.33 -13.78 -20.59
N PRO A 121 31.24 -13.12 -19.84
CA PRO A 121 30.87 -11.98 -19.03
C PRO A 121 30.38 -10.87 -19.98
N LEU A 122 29.08 -10.58 -19.92
CA LEU A 122 28.53 -9.34 -20.44
C LEU A 122 29.29 -8.22 -19.71
N SER A 123 29.97 -7.35 -20.47
CA SER A 123 30.52 -6.12 -19.93
C SER A 123 29.37 -5.37 -19.27
N TYR A 124 29.36 -5.30 -17.93
CA TYR A 124 28.32 -4.61 -17.19
C TYR A 124 28.26 -3.17 -17.70
N ALA A 125 27.16 -2.83 -18.36
CA ALA A 125 26.83 -1.44 -18.65
C ALA A 125 26.85 -0.67 -17.32
N ARG A 126 27.39 0.54 -17.33
CA ARG A 126 27.52 1.38 -16.14
C ARG A 126 26.11 1.70 -15.63
N LEU A 127 25.73 1.03 -14.54
CA LEU A 127 24.40 1.16 -13.92
C LEU A 127 24.22 2.59 -13.41
N MET A 128 23.20 3.28 -13.93
CA MET A 128 22.83 4.62 -13.49
C MET A 128 22.27 4.57 -12.06
N LYS A 129 22.79 5.42 -11.18
CA LYS A 129 22.37 5.48 -9.77
C LYS A 129 21.58 6.74 -9.48
N ALA A 130 20.51 6.60 -8.70
CA ALA A 130 19.72 7.71 -8.21
C ALA A 130 19.63 7.76 -6.68
N GLU A 131 19.45 8.98 -6.18
CA GLU A 131 19.12 9.24 -4.78
C GLU A 131 17.92 10.19 -4.70
N ILE A 132 17.00 9.92 -3.78
CA ILE A 132 15.77 10.69 -3.61
C ILE A 132 15.84 11.49 -2.31
N ILE A 133 15.54 12.79 -2.38
CA ILE A 133 15.54 13.70 -1.23
C ILE A 133 14.19 14.40 -1.15
N SER A 134 13.38 14.07 -0.14
CA SER A 134 12.16 14.81 0.15
C SER A 134 12.46 15.95 1.12
N ILE A 135 12.02 17.15 0.77
CA ILE A 135 12.24 18.38 1.52
C ILE A 135 10.88 18.88 2.03
N GLY A 136 10.74 18.90 3.36
CA GLY A 136 9.54 19.36 4.07
C GLY A 136 9.61 19.00 5.55
N THR A 137 9.41 19.98 6.42
CA THR A 137 9.45 19.78 7.88
C THR A 137 8.31 18.88 8.36
N GLU A 138 7.13 18.99 7.75
CA GLU A 138 5.95 18.17 7.99
C GLU A 138 6.16 16.68 7.67
N LEU A 139 7.01 16.38 6.67
CA LEU A 139 7.42 15.01 6.35
C LEU A 139 8.34 14.46 7.44
N LEU A 140 9.30 15.27 7.91
CA LEU A 140 10.23 14.88 8.96
C LEU A 140 9.52 14.66 10.31
N LEU A 141 8.47 15.43 10.60
CA LEU A 141 7.65 15.30 11.80
C LEU A 141 6.60 14.17 11.71
N GLY A 142 6.44 13.55 10.54
CA GLY A 142 5.46 12.49 10.32
C GLY A 142 4.01 12.97 10.29
N GLU A 143 3.77 14.27 10.09
CA GLU A 143 2.43 14.84 9.92
C GLU A 143 1.83 14.43 8.57
N ILE A 144 2.70 14.27 7.57
CA ILE A 144 2.36 13.78 6.23
C ILE A 144 3.27 12.60 5.90
N ILE A 145 2.67 11.54 5.36
CA ILE A 145 3.41 10.38 4.85
C ILE A 145 4.05 10.77 3.51
N ASP A 146 5.36 10.54 3.37
CA ASP A 146 6.08 10.77 2.11
C ASP A 146 5.69 9.74 1.04
N THR A 147 4.58 10.02 0.36
CA THR A 147 4.09 9.23 -0.77
C THR A 147 4.85 9.53 -2.06
N ASN A 148 5.56 10.66 -2.14
CA ASN A 148 6.30 11.07 -3.34
C ASN A 148 7.55 10.22 -3.54
N SER A 149 8.36 10.05 -2.49
CA SER A 149 9.53 9.17 -2.52
C SER A 149 9.13 7.74 -2.87
N ALA A 150 8.03 7.24 -2.29
CA ALA A 150 7.50 5.93 -2.59
C ALA A 150 7.08 5.81 -4.07
N TYR A 151 6.40 6.82 -4.61
CA TYR A 151 6.01 6.87 -6.01
C TYR A 151 7.22 6.82 -6.94
N ILE A 152 8.19 7.73 -6.76
CA ILE A 152 9.37 7.85 -7.61
C ILE A 152 10.23 6.59 -7.55
N ALA A 153 10.50 6.08 -6.34
CA ALA A 153 11.29 4.85 -6.16
C ALA A 153 10.65 3.63 -6.82
N SER A 154 9.31 3.57 -6.89
CA SER A 154 8.60 2.48 -7.58
C SER A 154 8.75 2.53 -9.11
N ARG A 155 9.13 3.68 -9.69
CA ARG A 155 9.19 3.91 -11.14
C ARG A 155 10.61 3.84 -11.72
N LEU A 156 11.62 4.24 -10.95
CA LEU A 156 13.02 4.20 -11.37
C LEU A 156 13.53 2.82 -11.84
N PRO A 157 13.12 1.68 -11.24
CA PRO A 157 13.42 0.34 -11.76
C PRO A 157 13.09 0.13 -13.24
N ALA A 158 11.92 0.59 -13.68
CA ALA A 158 11.48 0.45 -15.07
C ALA A 158 12.33 1.27 -16.04
N LEU A 159 13.07 2.26 -15.53
CA LEU A 159 14.01 3.09 -16.29
C LEU A 159 15.44 2.54 -16.22
N GLY A 160 15.69 1.46 -15.48
CA GLY A 160 17.05 0.91 -15.29
C GLY A 160 17.87 1.62 -14.22
N ILE A 161 17.27 2.51 -13.45
CA ILE A 161 17.95 3.38 -12.50
C ILE A 161 17.85 2.78 -11.10
N ASP A 162 19.00 2.53 -10.48
CA ASP A 162 19.08 1.90 -9.17
C ASP A 162 19.04 2.96 -8.06
N VAL A 163 18.19 2.76 -7.06
CA VAL A 163 18.07 3.66 -5.89
C VAL A 163 18.64 2.96 -4.66
N TYR A 164 19.62 3.58 -4.04
CA TYR A 164 20.29 3.02 -2.84
C TYR A 164 19.90 3.76 -1.56
N TYR A 165 19.62 5.06 -1.66
CA TYR A 165 19.32 5.90 -0.50
C TYR A 165 18.11 6.80 -0.78
N GLN A 166 17.36 7.04 0.29
CA GLN A 166 16.30 8.04 0.35
C GLN A 166 16.51 8.87 1.62
N HIS A 167 16.37 10.19 1.52
CA HIS A 167 16.50 11.12 2.63
C HIS A 167 15.26 11.98 2.77
N THR A 168 14.86 12.27 4.00
CA THR A 168 13.86 13.28 4.33
C THR A 168 14.55 14.38 5.13
N VAL A 169 14.42 15.62 4.69
CA VAL A 169 15.10 16.79 5.27
C VAL A 169 14.06 17.88 5.54
N GLY A 170 14.13 18.54 6.68
CA GLY A 170 13.28 19.71 6.95
C GLY A 170 13.73 20.97 6.19
N ASP A 171 12.93 22.02 6.26
CA ASP A 171 13.12 23.28 5.52
C ASP A 171 14.25 24.13 6.09
N ASN A 172 15.48 23.67 5.90
CA ASN A 172 16.68 24.33 6.38
C ASN A 172 17.78 24.24 5.35
N LEU A 173 18.23 25.41 4.89
CA LEU A 173 19.14 25.54 3.77
C LEU A 173 20.47 24.78 3.98
N SER A 174 21.10 24.88 5.15
CA SER A 174 22.39 24.23 5.38
C SER A 174 22.28 22.70 5.36
N ARG A 175 21.23 22.13 5.95
CA ARG A 175 20.95 20.69 5.89
C ARG A 175 20.62 20.23 4.47
N ALA A 176 19.82 21.00 3.74
CA ALA A 176 19.50 20.69 2.34
C ALA A 176 20.76 20.67 1.46
N ILE A 177 21.65 21.66 1.62
CA ILE A 177 22.94 21.73 0.91
C ILE A 177 23.83 20.53 1.23
N GLU A 178 23.93 20.15 2.51
CA GLU A 178 24.75 19.01 2.94
C GLU A 178 24.31 17.70 2.26
N VAL A 179 23.01 17.40 2.34
CA VAL A 179 22.44 16.18 1.76
C VAL A 179 22.52 16.21 0.23
N LEU A 180 22.20 17.34 -0.41
CA LEU A 180 22.28 17.48 -1.86
C LEU A 180 23.70 17.32 -2.39
N ARG A 181 24.70 17.88 -1.71
CA ARG A 181 26.11 17.72 -2.10
C ARG A 181 26.53 16.26 -2.03
N ARG A 182 26.24 15.59 -0.91
CA ARG A 182 26.54 14.16 -0.74
C ARG A 182 25.84 13.29 -1.80
N ALA A 183 24.56 13.55 -2.06
CA ALA A 183 23.79 12.81 -3.05
C ALA A 183 24.36 13.01 -4.46
N ARG A 184 24.70 14.27 -4.82
CA ARG A 184 25.33 14.60 -6.09
C ARG A 184 26.66 13.87 -6.25
N ASP A 185 27.51 13.83 -5.23
CA ASP A 185 28.85 13.23 -5.36
C ASP A 185 28.77 11.72 -5.65
N ASN A 186 27.82 11.02 -5.04
CA ASN A 186 27.74 9.55 -5.08
C ASN A 186 26.84 8.97 -6.18
N ASN A 187 26.03 9.79 -6.85
CA ASN A 187 25.03 9.33 -7.80
C ASN A 187 25.13 10.04 -9.15
N ASP A 188 24.52 9.45 -10.20
CA ASP A 188 24.41 10.06 -11.52
C ASP A 188 23.16 10.96 -11.60
N VAL A 189 22.12 10.63 -10.82
CA VAL A 189 20.85 11.37 -10.73
C VAL A 189 20.51 11.68 -9.27
N VAL A 190 20.08 12.91 -8.98
CA VAL A 190 19.50 13.29 -7.68
C VAL A 190 18.11 13.83 -7.93
N ILE A 191 17.10 13.32 -7.21
CA ILE A 191 15.71 13.73 -7.37
C ILE A 191 15.23 14.33 -6.06
N THR A 192 14.77 15.57 -6.10
CA THR A 192 14.19 16.26 -4.96
C THR A 192 12.69 16.47 -5.13
N THR A 193 11.96 16.41 -4.03
CA THR A 193 10.55 16.84 -3.99
C THR A 193 10.31 17.82 -2.86
N GLY A 194 9.51 18.86 -3.11
CA GLY A 194 9.20 19.89 -2.12
C GLY A 194 10.13 21.11 -2.15
N GLY A 195 9.76 22.15 -1.41
CA GLY A 195 10.52 23.40 -1.27
C GLY A 195 10.67 24.24 -2.56
N LEU A 196 9.72 24.16 -3.49
CA LEU A 196 9.70 24.93 -4.76
C LEU A 196 8.64 26.05 -4.79
N GLY A 197 7.89 26.22 -3.71
CA GLY A 197 6.91 27.28 -3.56
C GLY A 197 7.53 28.68 -3.47
N PRO A 198 6.70 29.71 -3.27
CA PRO A 198 7.13 31.09 -3.18
C PRO A 198 7.47 31.51 -1.73
N THR A 199 7.52 30.58 -0.77
CA THR A 199 7.68 30.90 0.64
C THR A 199 9.14 31.02 1.07
N GLU A 200 9.36 31.52 2.29
CA GLU A 200 10.72 31.62 2.86
C GLU A 200 11.29 30.25 3.17
N ASP A 201 10.42 29.30 3.56
CA ASP A 201 10.79 27.92 3.86
C ASP A 201 11.04 27.08 2.58
N ASP A 202 10.60 27.57 1.41
CA ASP A 202 10.84 26.91 0.11
C ASP A 202 12.28 27.09 -0.40
N LEU A 203 13.23 26.31 0.13
CA LEU A 203 14.67 26.56 -0.05
C LEU A 203 15.38 25.64 -1.06
N THR A 204 14.64 24.83 -1.81
CA THR A 204 15.24 23.79 -2.68
C THR A 204 16.05 24.39 -3.83
N ARG A 205 15.57 25.46 -4.47
CA ARG A 205 16.29 26.11 -5.59
C ARG A 205 17.61 26.73 -5.11
N GLU A 206 17.55 27.43 -3.98
CA GLU A 206 18.71 28.03 -3.33
C GLU A 206 19.74 26.98 -2.91
N ALA A 207 19.28 25.85 -2.37
CA ALA A 207 20.18 24.75 -1.99
C ALA A 207 20.89 24.17 -3.22
N ILE A 208 20.19 23.95 -4.34
CA ILE A 208 20.78 23.46 -5.59
C ILE A 208 21.80 24.48 -6.13
N ALA A 209 21.42 25.76 -6.19
CA ALA A 209 22.30 26.85 -6.63
C ALA A 209 23.60 26.91 -5.80
N ALA A 210 23.49 26.81 -4.47
CA ALA A 210 24.64 26.81 -3.56
C ALA A 210 25.52 25.55 -3.69
N VAL A 211 24.95 24.39 -3.99
CA VAL A 211 25.72 23.15 -4.23
C VAL A 211 26.50 23.21 -5.54
N LEU A 212 25.96 23.90 -6.56
CA LEU A 212 26.61 24.04 -7.87
C LEU A 212 27.52 25.27 -7.95
N GLY A 213 27.42 26.21 -7.01
CA GLY A 213 28.14 27.48 -7.05
C GLY A 213 27.68 28.36 -8.21
N GLU A 214 26.38 28.38 -8.49
CA GLU A 214 25.75 29.15 -9.56
C GLU A 214 24.81 30.21 -8.99
N ASP A 215 24.84 31.41 -9.57
CA ASP A 215 23.93 32.48 -9.18
C ASP A 215 22.56 32.30 -9.85
N VAL A 216 21.50 32.52 -9.06
CA VAL A 216 20.13 32.52 -9.55
C VAL A 216 19.84 33.80 -10.33
N HIS A 217 19.12 33.68 -11.44
CA HIS A 217 18.59 34.80 -12.20
C HIS A 217 17.10 34.60 -12.47
N LEU A 218 16.39 35.70 -12.66
CA LEU A 218 14.96 35.68 -12.99
C LEU A 218 14.78 35.39 -14.47
N ASP A 219 14.05 34.34 -14.80
CA ASP A 219 13.61 34.05 -16.16
C ASP A 219 12.39 34.92 -16.54
N PRO A 220 12.48 35.77 -17.57
CA PRO A 220 11.38 36.66 -17.94
C PRO A 220 10.11 35.93 -18.43
N GLU A 221 10.25 34.80 -19.10
CA GLU A 221 9.11 34.05 -19.66
C GLU A 221 8.32 33.34 -18.56
N LEU A 222 9.03 32.69 -17.62
CA LEU A 222 8.41 32.09 -16.43
C LEU A 222 7.77 33.17 -15.55
N ALA A 223 8.44 34.30 -15.34
CA ALA A 223 7.89 35.42 -14.59
C ALA A 223 6.59 35.94 -15.19
N GLU A 224 6.54 36.08 -16.52
CA GLU A 224 5.32 36.49 -17.21
C GLU A 224 4.23 35.41 -17.15
N GLY A 225 4.59 34.13 -17.30
CA GLY A 225 3.68 33.01 -17.13
C GLY A 225 2.99 32.99 -15.75
N LEU A 226 3.73 33.32 -14.69
CA LEU A 226 3.20 33.47 -13.33
C LEU A 226 2.22 34.64 -13.21
N ARG A 227 2.56 35.81 -13.77
CA ARG A 227 1.65 36.98 -13.80
C ARG A 227 0.36 36.65 -14.53
N GLN A 228 0.46 36.04 -15.72
CA GLN A 228 -0.68 35.63 -16.52
C GLN A 228 -1.55 34.59 -15.81
N ARG A 229 -0.94 33.69 -15.03
CA ARG A 229 -1.69 32.73 -14.21
C ARG A 229 -2.51 33.44 -13.13
N SER A 230 -1.91 34.36 -12.37
CA SER A 230 -2.63 35.14 -11.36
C SER A 230 -3.80 35.93 -11.97
N LEU A 231 -3.57 36.55 -13.14
CA LEU A 231 -4.62 37.25 -13.89
C LEU A 231 -5.78 36.32 -14.28
N ARG A 232 -5.49 35.13 -14.84
CA ARG A 232 -6.53 34.13 -15.20
C ARG A 232 -7.30 33.61 -13.99
N GLN A 233 -6.66 33.54 -12.83
CA GLN A 233 -7.27 33.10 -11.58
C GLN A 233 -8.01 34.22 -10.84
N GLY A 234 -7.91 35.47 -11.29
CA GLY A 234 -8.49 36.64 -10.63
C GLY A 234 -7.86 36.94 -9.27
N THR A 235 -6.61 36.51 -9.04
CA THR A 235 -5.89 36.71 -7.78
C THR A 235 -4.84 37.82 -7.92
N PRO A 236 -4.60 38.63 -6.86
CA PRO A 236 -3.50 39.59 -6.85
C PRO A 236 -2.15 38.89 -7.02
N PHE A 237 -1.29 39.43 -7.89
CA PHE A 237 0.08 38.94 -8.03
C PHE A 237 0.95 39.40 -6.86
N LEU A 238 1.64 38.45 -6.20
CA LEU A 238 2.58 38.73 -5.12
C LEU A 238 4.00 38.70 -5.67
N GLU A 239 4.81 39.74 -5.40
CA GLU A 239 6.21 39.83 -5.87
C GLU A 239 7.07 38.63 -5.45
N ARG A 240 6.86 38.09 -4.24
CA ARG A 240 7.53 36.86 -3.76
C ARG A 240 7.36 35.65 -4.69
N THR A 241 6.29 35.63 -5.50
CA THR A 241 6.01 34.56 -6.47
C THR A 241 7.09 34.50 -7.55
N LEU A 242 7.78 35.61 -7.84
CA LEU A 242 8.88 35.66 -8.81
C LEU A 242 10.05 34.74 -8.44
N LYS A 243 10.20 34.38 -7.14
CA LYS A 243 11.14 33.33 -6.71
C LYS A 243 10.92 32.01 -7.45
N GLN A 244 9.69 31.72 -7.88
CA GLN A 244 9.36 30.51 -8.63
C GLN A 244 9.84 30.53 -10.08
N ALA A 245 10.19 31.71 -10.61
CA ALA A 245 10.75 31.92 -11.94
C ALA A 245 12.29 32.05 -11.91
N TRP A 246 12.94 31.74 -10.80
CA TRP A 246 14.40 31.66 -10.76
C TRP A 246 14.90 30.44 -11.52
N LEU A 247 16.03 30.62 -12.21
CA LEU A 247 16.85 29.59 -12.82
C LEU A 247 18.32 29.83 -12.49
N ILE A 248 19.13 28.79 -12.63
CA ILE A 248 20.59 28.88 -12.70
C ILE A 248 21.05 28.50 -14.12
N PRO A 249 22.24 28.89 -14.58
CA PRO A 249 22.71 28.60 -15.95
C PRO A 249 22.61 27.14 -16.39
N SER A 250 22.81 26.18 -15.47
CA SER A 250 22.71 24.74 -15.76
C SER A 250 21.28 24.18 -15.69
N ALA A 251 20.29 24.98 -15.31
CA ALA A 251 18.91 24.56 -15.12
C ALA A 251 18.03 24.95 -16.31
N ARG A 252 17.21 23.99 -16.76
CA ARG A 252 16.02 24.26 -17.58
C ARG A 252 14.76 24.03 -16.74
N PRO A 253 13.68 24.79 -16.97
CA PRO A 253 12.42 24.56 -16.28
C PRO A 253 11.75 23.27 -16.76
N ILE A 254 11.08 22.59 -15.84
CA ILE A 254 10.16 21.48 -16.11
C ILE A 254 8.74 22.03 -15.95
N THR A 255 7.89 21.81 -16.92
CA THR A 255 6.57 22.47 -16.96
C THR A 255 5.66 21.95 -15.85
N ASN A 256 5.01 22.85 -15.12
CA ASN A 256 3.98 22.50 -14.14
C ASN A 256 2.60 22.99 -14.58
N ALA A 257 1.84 22.13 -15.25
CA ALA A 257 0.50 22.48 -15.73
C ALA A 257 -0.55 22.59 -14.60
N ARG A 258 -0.28 22.00 -13.42
CA ARG A 258 -1.25 21.95 -12.31
C ARG A 258 -0.97 23.02 -11.23
N GLY A 259 0.29 23.33 -10.98
CA GLY A 259 0.73 24.34 -10.01
C GLY A 259 1.28 25.63 -10.62
N SER A 260 1.85 26.47 -9.77
CA SER A 260 2.61 27.67 -10.19
C SER A 260 4.11 27.41 -10.25
N ALA A 261 4.64 26.48 -9.46
CA ALA A 261 6.08 26.21 -9.36
C ALA A 261 6.56 25.34 -10.52
N PRO A 262 7.33 25.84 -11.49
CA PRO A 262 8.03 24.96 -12.43
C PRO A 262 9.08 24.14 -11.66
N GLY A 263 9.27 22.90 -12.10
CA GLY A 263 10.38 22.07 -11.63
C GLY A 263 11.70 22.54 -12.23
N TRP A 264 12.81 22.01 -11.73
CA TRP A 264 14.13 22.22 -12.33
C TRP A 264 14.69 20.90 -12.84
N TRP A 265 15.20 20.92 -14.08
CA TRP A 265 16.08 19.90 -14.61
C TRP A 265 17.46 20.51 -14.77
N VAL A 266 18.42 20.06 -13.99
CA VAL A 266 19.75 20.66 -13.89
C VAL A 266 20.80 19.66 -14.37
N GLU A 267 21.67 20.09 -15.28
CA GLU A 267 22.73 19.24 -15.83
C GLU A 267 24.09 19.88 -15.67
N ARG A 268 24.96 19.20 -14.92
CA ARG A 268 26.34 19.67 -14.70
C ARG A 268 27.28 18.50 -14.44
N ASP A 269 28.45 18.53 -15.06
CA ASP A 269 29.51 17.52 -14.91
C ASP A 269 29.05 16.08 -15.20
N GLY A 270 28.14 15.91 -16.18
CA GLY A 270 27.57 14.62 -16.54
C GLY A 270 26.57 14.04 -15.52
N LYS A 271 26.17 14.82 -14.52
CA LYS A 271 25.17 14.46 -13.50
C LYS A 271 23.90 15.27 -13.68
N VAL A 272 22.79 14.72 -13.20
CA VAL A 272 21.46 15.33 -13.29
C VAL A 272 20.91 15.58 -11.88
N ILE A 273 20.40 16.79 -11.62
CA ILE A 273 19.58 17.10 -10.45
C ILE A 273 18.19 17.50 -10.93
N ILE A 274 17.16 16.81 -10.44
CA ILE A 274 15.77 17.06 -10.77
C ILE A 274 15.07 17.58 -9.51
N ALA A 275 14.38 18.71 -9.59
CA ALA A 275 13.55 19.21 -8.51
C ALA A 275 12.09 19.29 -8.93
N MET A 276 11.22 18.63 -8.17
CA MET A 276 9.78 18.56 -8.40
C MET A 276 8.98 19.14 -7.24
N PRO A 277 7.73 19.58 -7.45
CA PRO A 277 6.90 20.15 -6.41
C PRO A 277 6.52 19.12 -5.33
N GLY A 278 6.18 19.59 -4.12
CA GLY A 278 5.74 18.74 -3.02
C GLY A 278 4.35 18.12 -3.19
N PRO A 279 3.33 18.85 -3.71
CA PRO A 279 2.00 18.28 -3.94
C PRO A 279 2.03 17.05 -4.89
N PRO A 280 1.53 15.87 -4.45
CA PRO A 280 1.65 14.63 -5.24
C PRO A 280 1.01 14.72 -6.63
N GLY A 281 -0.12 15.41 -6.76
CA GLY A 281 -0.81 15.57 -8.05
C GLY A 281 -0.03 16.41 -9.07
N GLU A 282 0.84 17.31 -8.61
CA GLU A 282 1.73 18.09 -9.49
C GLU A 282 2.97 17.27 -9.84
N MET A 283 3.61 16.67 -8.82
CA MET A 283 4.81 15.85 -8.99
C MET A 283 4.59 14.66 -9.91
N THR A 284 3.53 13.87 -9.69
CA THR A 284 3.24 12.67 -10.50
C THR A 284 3.03 13.00 -11.98
N ARG A 285 2.36 14.12 -12.27
CA ARG A 285 2.17 14.58 -13.65
C ARG A 285 3.49 15.00 -14.29
N MET A 286 4.28 15.79 -13.56
CA MET A 286 5.61 16.22 -14.00
C MET A 286 6.55 15.02 -14.26
N TRP A 287 6.45 14.01 -13.39
CA TRP A 287 7.15 12.75 -13.54
C TRP A 287 6.79 12.04 -14.84
N GLU A 288 5.49 11.84 -15.09
CA GLU A 288 4.98 11.09 -16.23
C GLU A 288 5.20 11.79 -17.57
N GLU A 289 4.96 13.10 -17.63
CA GLU A 289 4.95 13.86 -18.88
C GLU A 289 6.36 14.25 -19.35
N GLU A 290 7.30 14.50 -18.43
CA GLU A 290 8.60 15.07 -18.78
C GLU A 290 9.80 14.35 -18.15
N VAL A 291 9.81 14.10 -16.84
CA VAL A 291 11.01 13.57 -16.16
C VAL A 291 11.33 12.13 -16.57
N ALA A 292 10.35 11.21 -16.51
CA ALA A 292 10.57 9.81 -16.82
C ALA A 292 10.95 9.59 -18.31
N PRO A 293 10.29 10.23 -19.30
CA PRO A 293 10.73 10.15 -20.69
C PRO A 293 12.16 10.66 -20.92
N GLU A 294 12.59 11.72 -20.23
CA GLU A 294 13.95 12.26 -20.36
C GLU A 294 15.00 11.37 -19.69
N LEU A 295 14.70 10.82 -18.52
CA LEU A 295 15.57 9.84 -17.86
C LEU A 295 15.72 8.56 -18.69
N LEU A 296 14.64 8.10 -19.33
CA LEU A 296 14.67 6.91 -20.19
C LEU A 296 15.62 7.07 -21.39
N LYS A 297 15.72 8.27 -21.97
CA LYS A 297 16.68 8.55 -23.06
C LYS A 297 18.14 8.43 -22.61
N ARG A 298 18.40 8.54 -21.30
CA ARG A 298 19.75 8.54 -20.72
C ARG A 298 20.14 7.21 -20.11
N SER A 299 19.17 6.37 -19.76
CA SER A 299 19.49 5.05 -19.27
C SER A 299 20.08 4.20 -20.38
N ASP A 300 20.88 3.22 -20.01
CA ASP A 300 21.51 2.23 -20.89
C ASP A 300 20.50 1.24 -21.51
N GLY A 301 19.19 1.51 -21.36
CA GLY A 301 18.09 0.70 -21.86
C GLY A 301 17.81 -0.55 -21.03
N ALA A 302 18.63 -0.88 -20.03
CA ALA A 302 18.38 -2.02 -19.16
C ALA A 302 17.15 -1.73 -18.30
N VAL A 303 16.19 -2.64 -18.24
CA VAL A 303 14.97 -2.49 -17.45
C VAL A 303 14.95 -3.51 -16.31
N LEU A 304 14.51 -3.08 -15.13
CA LEU A 304 14.23 -3.98 -14.02
C LEU A 304 12.74 -4.34 -14.04
N VAL A 305 12.45 -5.60 -14.37
CA VAL A 305 11.12 -6.18 -14.22
C VAL A 305 11.06 -6.88 -12.88
N THR A 306 9.94 -6.80 -12.18
CA THR A 306 9.73 -7.54 -10.94
C THR A 306 8.41 -8.28 -10.96
N ARG A 307 8.37 -9.42 -10.28
CA ARG A 307 7.16 -10.19 -10.04
C ARG A 307 7.17 -10.72 -8.61
N THR A 308 6.03 -10.72 -7.95
CA THR A 308 5.91 -11.16 -6.56
C THR A 308 4.99 -12.36 -6.47
N LEU A 309 5.47 -13.48 -5.96
CA LEU A 309 4.63 -14.61 -5.57
C LEU A 309 4.23 -14.45 -4.11
N LYS A 310 2.97 -14.74 -3.80
CA LYS A 310 2.43 -14.63 -2.45
C LYS A 310 2.15 -16.01 -1.90
N THR A 311 2.65 -16.28 -0.69
CA THR A 311 2.52 -17.58 -0.06
C THR A 311 1.67 -17.51 1.20
N THR A 312 1.12 -18.66 1.61
CA THR A 312 0.41 -18.82 2.87
C THR A 312 0.72 -20.19 3.48
N GLY A 313 0.51 -20.34 4.79
CA GLY A 313 0.80 -21.58 5.52
C GLY A 313 2.29 -21.84 5.77
N MET A 314 3.19 -20.97 5.32
CA MET A 314 4.63 -21.05 5.57
C MET A 314 5.11 -19.75 6.22
N GLY A 315 5.84 -19.87 7.33
CA GLY A 315 6.52 -18.74 7.95
C GLY A 315 7.78 -18.33 7.18
N GLU A 316 8.24 -17.09 7.39
CA GLU A 316 9.42 -16.55 6.70
C GLU A 316 10.66 -17.45 6.78
N PRO A 317 11.03 -18.03 7.95
CA PRO A 317 12.20 -18.90 8.03
C PRO A 317 12.09 -20.15 7.15
N LEU A 318 10.88 -20.72 7.05
CA LEU A 318 10.66 -21.92 6.23
C LEU A 318 10.73 -21.58 4.74
N VAL A 319 10.18 -20.43 4.33
CA VAL A 319 10.31 -19.96 2.94
C VAL A 319 11.77 -19.69 2.59
N ASP A 320 12.52 -19.04 3.48
CA ASP A 320 13.95 -18.76 3.30
C ASP A 320 14.77 -20.06 3.15
N GLU A 321 14.59 -21.01 4.07
CA GLU A 321 15.27 -22.30 4.02
C GLU A 321 14.96 -23.07 2.73
N THR A 322 13.67 -23.11 2.36
CA THR A 322 13.19 -23.78 1.14
C THR A 322 13.79 -23.17 -0.13
N LEU A 323 13.98 -21.84 -0.17
CA LEU A 323 14.52 -21.11 -1.32
C LEU A 323 16.02 -20.84 -1.24
N SER A 324 16.72 -21.35 -0.23
CA SER A 324 18.12 -21.02 0.09
C SER A 324 19.11 -21.12 -1.08
N GLN A 325 18.92 -22.07 -2.00
CA GLN A 325 19.77 -22.17 -3.19
C GLN A 325 19.44 -21.13 -4.26
N LEU A 326 18.16 -20.75 -4.40
CA LEU A 326 17.72 -19.75 -5.37
C LEU A 326 18.04 -18.32 -4.91
N LEU A 327 18.03 -18.07 -3.59
CA LEU A 327 18.37 -16.78 -2.98
C LEU A 327 19.80 -16.31 -3.30
N LYS A 328 20.69 -17.21 -3.71
CA LYS A 328 22.07 -16.89 -4.16
C LYS A 328 22.14 -16.33 -5.58
N SER A 329 21.02 -16.34 -6.32
CA SER A 329 20.95 -15.80 -7.67
C SER A 329 21.07 -14.27 -7.66
N ASN A 330 21.95 -13.73 -8.50
CA ASN A 330 22.10 -12.28 -8.66
C ASN A 330 21.10 -11.69 -9.66
N ASN A 331 20.68 -12.47 -10.67
CA ASN A 331 19.74 -12.05 -11.70
C ASN A 331 19.02 -13.28 -12.31
N PRO A 332 17.71 -13.49 -12.04
CA PRO A 332 16.87 -12.69 -11.16
C PRO A 332 17.35 -12.71 -9.71
N SER A 333 17.29 -11.57 -9.03
CA SER A 333 17.43 -11.48 -7.58
C SER A 333 16.11 -11.87 -6.91
N ILE A 334 16.18 -12.44 -5.71
CA ILE A 334 15.02 -12.88 -4.95
C ILE A 334 15.04 -12.20 -3.57
N GLY A 335 13.92 -11.60 -3.19
CA GLY A 335 13.69 -11.03 -1.87
C GLY A 335 12.47 -11.66 -1.20
N ILE A 336 12.54 -11.86 0.12
CA ILE A 336 11.46 -12.40 0.94
C ILE A 336 10.95 -11.30 1.86
N TYR A 337 9.63 -11.13 1.94
CA TYR A 337 8.99 -10.10 2.74
C TYR A 337 7.79 -10.65 3.51
N ALA A 338 7.81 -10.54 4.83
CA ALA A 338 6.63 -10.79 5.64
C ALA A 338 5.58 -9.67 5.44
N ARG A 339 4.34 -10.08 5.15
CA ARG A 339 3.17 -9.21 5.02
C ARG A 339 2.00 -9.75 5.84
N PRO A 340 0.97 -8.93 6.12
CA PRO A 340 -0.20 -9.39 6.89
C PRO A 340 -0.94 -10.58 6.26
N ASP A 341 -0.89 -10.72 4.93
CA ASP A 341 -1.52 -11.75 4.12
C ASP A 341 -0.60 -12.94 3.78
N GLY A 342 0.64 -12.95 4.29
CA GLY A 342 1.57 -14.07 4.16
C GLY A 342 3.00 -13.65 3.85
N VAL A 343 3.80 -14.58 3.35
CA VAL A 343 5.20 -14.31 2.96
C VAL A 343 5.24 -14.07 1.45
N HIS A 344 5.79 -12.94 1.04
CA HIS A 344 5.91 -12.56 -0.37
C HIS A 344 7.32 -12.83 -0.86
N VAL A 345 7.44 -13.52 -1.98
CA VAL A 345 8.69 -13.83 -2.67
C VAL A 345 8.76 -12.98 -3.94
N ARG A 346 9.54 -11.91 -3.89
CA ARG A 346 9.74 -11.00 -5.03
C ARG A 346 10.95 -11.42 -5.83
N MET A 347 10.75 -11.62 -7.12
CA MET A 347 11.80 -11.77 -8.11
C MET A 347 12.02 -10.44 -8.82
N GLY A 348 13.28 -10.06 -9.05
CA GLY A 348 13.65 -8.90 -9.85
C GLY A 348 14.71 -9.27 -10.87
N ALA A 349 14.43 -9.08 -12.16
CA ALA A 349 15.38 -9.32 -13.23
C ALA A 349 15.70 -8.05 -13.99
N LYS A 350 17.00 -7.79 -14.20
CA LYS A 350 17.50 -6.68 -15.01
C LYS A 350 18.02 -7.22 -16.34
N ALA A 351 17.56 -6.68 -17.45
CA ALA A 351 18.00 -7.08 -18.79
C ALA A 351 17.89 -5.91 -19.80
N PRO A 352 18.60 -5.95 -20.94
CA PRO A 352 18.50 -4.93 -21.99
C PRO A 352 17.10 -4.69 -22.55
N THR A 353 16.19 -5.66 -22.41
CA THR A 353 14.80 -5.54 -22.86
C THR A 353 13.83 -6.09 -21.82
N GLN A 354 12.59 -5.59 -21.84
CA GLN A 354 11.54 -6.05 -20.93
C GLN A 354 11.21 -7.54 -21.15
N ASP A 355 11.25 -8.01 -22.40
CA ASP A 355 10.94 -9.40 -22.73
C ASP A 355 12.02 -10.37 -22.26
N GLU A 356 13.29 -9.96 -22.33
CA GLU A 356 14.40 -10.76 -21.78
C GLU A 356 14.32 -10.83 -20.24
N ALA A 357 14.06 -9.70 -19.58
CA ALA A 357 13.88 -9.67 -18.13
C ALA A 357 12.68 -10.53 -17.68
N ARG A 358 11.57 -10.51 -18.44
CA ARG A 358 10.40 -11.38 -18.18
C ARG A 358 10.74 -12.85 -18.32
N ARG A 359 11.48 -13.27 -19.36
CA ARG A 359 11.89 -14.67 -19.52
C ARG A 359 12.72 -15.17 -18.34
N LEU A 360 13.67 -14.37 -17.86
CA LEU A 360 14.46 -14.70 -16.67
C LEU A 360 13.57 -14.90 -15.43
N ILE A 361 12.57 -14.04 -15.24
CA ILE A 361 11.60 -14.19 -14.15
C ILE A 361 10.74 -15.44 -14.34
N ASP A 362 10.25 -15.71 -15.55
CA ASP A 362 9.39 -16.87 -15.84
C ASP A 362 10.12 -18.18 -15.52
N GLU A 363 11.39 -18.32 -15.93
CA GLU A 363 12.23 -19.48 -15.61
C GLU A 363 12.46 -19.64 -14.10
N MET A 364 12.67 -18.54 -13.38
CA MET A 364 12.83 -18.58 -11.92
C MET A 364 11.53 -18.92 -11.20
N GLU A 365 10.40 -18.37 -11.67
CA GLU A 365 9.10 -18.61 -11.10
C GLU A 365 8.72 -20.09 -11.14
N VAL A 366 8.98 -20.78 -12.26
CA VAL A 366 8.74 -22.23 -12.37
C VAL A 366 9.45 -22.97 -11.24
N ARG A 367 10.72 -22.68 -11.01
CA ARG A 367 11.53 -23.31 -9.95
C ARG A 367 11.04 -22.97 -8.55
N ILE A 368 10.63 -21.72 -8.30
CA ILE A 368 10.07 -21.32 -7.00
C ILE A 368 8.73 -22.02 -6.75
N ARG A 369 7.86 -22.10 -7.76
CA ARG A 369 6.57 -22.79 -7.65
C ARG A 369 6.72 -24.29 -7.44
N GLU A 370 7.71 -24.93 -8.06
CA GLU A 370 8.02 -26.34 -7.80
C GLU A 370 8.41 -26.58 -6.33
N LEU A 371 9.15 -25.66 -5.72
CA LEU A 371 9.60 -25.78 -4.33
C LEU A 371 8.52 -25.42 -3.30
N LEU A 372 7.74 -24.37 -3.57
CA LEU A 372 6.72 -23.88 -2.64
C LEU A 372 5.34 -24.52 -2.85
N GLY A 373 5.07 -25.06 -4.04
CA GLY A 373 3.85 -25.77 -4.39
C GLY A 373 2.57 -25.00 -4.04
N ILE A 374 1.66 -25.68 -3.34
CA ILE A 374 0.32 -25.18 -2.96
C ILE A 374 0.34 -23.97 -2.02
N ALA A 375 1.50 -23.68 -1.40
CA ALA A 375 1.68 -22.53 -0.55
C ALA A 375 1.54 -21.23 -1.35
N VAL A 376 1.94 -21.22 -2.64
CA VAL A 376 1.74 -20.08 -3.52
C VAL A 376 0.26 -19.96 -3.86
N TRP A 377 -0.34 -18.84 -3.46
CA TRP A 377 -1.76 -18.59 -3.69
C TRP A 377 -2.02 -17.49 -4.71
N GLY A 378 -1.07 -16.59 -4.96
CA GLY A 378 -1.28 -15.50 -5.91
C GLY A 378 -0.01 -14.80 -6.36
N THR A 379 -0.18 -13.87 -7.29
CA THR A 379 0.89 -13.14 -7.95
C THR A 379 0.59 -11.64 -8.02
N ASP A 380 1.61 -10.81 -7.79
CA ASP A 380 1.60 -9.35 -7.90
C ASP A 380 0.43 -8.66 -7.16
N ASN A 381 -0.56 -8.17 -7.89
CA ASN A 381 -1.67 -7.39 -7.35
C ASN A 381 -2.89 -8.25 -7.00
N GLU A 382 -2.83 -9.57 -7.23
CA GLU A 382 -3.90 -10.48 -6.83
C GLU A 382 -4.12 -10.40 -5.32
N THR A 383 -5.37 -10.17 -4.92
CA THR A 383 -5.78 -10.29 -3.53
C THR A 383 -6.23 -11.72 -3.26
N PHE A 384 -6.13 -12.15 -2.01
CA PHE A 384 -6.52 -13.50 -1.63
C PHE A 384 -7.98 -13.81 -2.02
N MET A 385 -8.88 -12.83 -1.83
CA MET A 385 -10.27 -12.91 -2.29
C MET A 385 -10.39 -12.99 -3.81
N SER A 386 -9.58 -12.25 -4.58
CA SER A 386 -9.66 -12.27 -6.05
C SER A 386 -9.35 -13.65 -6.62
N THR A 387 -8.32 -14.33 -6.08
CA THR A 387 -7.98 -15.69 -6.50
C THR A 387 -9.10 -16.67 -6.17
N VAL A 388 -9.65 -16.61 -4.95
CA VAL A 388 -10.75 -17.51 -4.54
C VAL A 388 -12.04 -17.23 -5.33
N GLY A 389 -12.34 -15.96 -5.58
CA GLY A 389 -13.48 -15.55 -6.41
C GLY A 389 -13.38 -16.08 -7.84
N GLU A 390 -12.18 -16.06 -8.42
CA GLU A 390 -11.94 -16.64 -9.74
C GLU A 390 -12.11 -18.16 -9.75
N MET A 391 -11.63 -18.88 -8.71
CA MET A 391 -11.87 -20.32 -8.56
C MET A 391 -13.37 -20.65 -8.48
N LEU A 392 -14.16 -19.84 -7.76
CA LEU A 392 -15.62 -20.00 -7.71
C LEU A 392 -16.25 -19.77 -9.08
N ALA A 393 -15.88 -18.67 -9.74
CA ALA A 393 -16.44 -18.30 -11.04
C ALA A 393 -16.15 -19.35 -12.12
N GLN A 394 -14.92 -19.87 -12.18
CA GLN A 394 -14.52 -20.91 -13.14
C GLN A 394 -15.31 -22.21 -12.96
N ARG A 395 -15.74 -22.51 -11.73
CA ARG A 395 -16.53 -23.69 -11.40
C ARG A 395 -18.04 -23.44 -11.44
N GLY A 396 -18.46 -22.20 -11.71
CA GLY A 396 -19.87 -21.81 -11.66
C GLY A 396 -20.50 -21.96 -10.27
N LEU A 397 -19.70 -21.90 -9.20
CA LEU A 397 -20.17 -22.00 -7.82
C LEU A 397 -20.52 -20.63 -7.27
N THR A 398 -21.57 -20.60 -6.44
CA THR A 398 -22.06 -19.38 -5.80
C THR A 398 -21.88 -19.41 -4.28
N LEU A 399 -21.65 -18.24 -3.69
CA LEU A 399 -21.27 -18.03 -2.30
C LEU A 399 -22.23 -17.07 -1.60
N ALA A 400 -22.63 -17.42 -0.39
CA ALA A 400 -23.36 -16.57 0.55
C ALA A 400 -22.64 -16.53 1.91
N VAL A 401 -22.75 -15.42 2.64
CA VAL A 401 -22.05 -15.26 3.94
C VAL A 401 -22.98 -14.70 5.02
N MET A 402 -22.91 -15.22 6.24
CA MET A 402 -23.57 -14.67 7.42
C MET A 402 -22.53 -14.27 8.46
N GLU A 403 -22.52 -12.99 8.80
CA GLU A 403 -21.48 -12.35 9.58
C GLU A 403 -22.04 -11.81 10.91
N SER A 404 -21.35 -12.10 12.01
CA SER A 404 -21.60 -11.46 13.31
C SER A 404 -20.41 -10.56 13.67
N CYS A 405 -19.33 -11.12 14.24
CA CYS A 405 -18.25 -10.31 14.82
C CYS A 405 -17.43 -9.50 13.80
N THR A 406 -17.40 -9.91 12.52
CA THR A 406 -16.75 -9.18 11.42
C THR A 406 -17.55 -7.98 10.93
N GLY A 407 -18.87 -7.96 11.15
CA GLY A 407 -19.74 -6.82 10.86
C GLY A 407 -19.88 -6.46 9.37
N GLY A 408 -19.78 -7.43 8.46
CA GLY A 408 -19.88 -7.20 7.00
C GLY A 408 -18.53 -7.08 6.30
N LEU A 409 -17.41 -7.23 7.01
CA LEU A 409 -16.07 -7.08 6.46
C LEU A 409 -15.75 -8.13 5.39
N LEU A 410 -16.20 -9.39 5.55
CA LEU A 410 -15.98 -10.40 4.51
C LEU A 410 -16.78 -10.07 3.25
N SER A 411 -18.03 -9.60 3.41
CA SER A 411 -18.85 -9.13 2.29
C SER A 411 -18.20 -7.95 1.55
N ASP A 412 -17.61 -6.99 2.28
CA ASP A 412 -16.84 -5.87 1.73
C ASP A 412 -15.61 -6.38 0.94
N GLU A 413 -14.82 -7.28 1.53
CA GLU A 413 -13.65 -7.87 0.86
C GLU A 413 -14.02 -8.64 -0.42
N ILE A 414 -15.14 -9.38 -0.42
CA ILE A 414 -15.67 -10.07 -1.60
C ILE A 414 -16.07 -9.06 -2.69
N THR A 415 -16.83 -8.02 -2.32
CA THR A 415 -17.41 -7.07 -3.28
C THR A 415 -16.40 -6.06 -3.83
N ASN A 416 -15.29 -5.84 -3.13
CA ASN A 416 -14.13 -5.09 -3.63
C ASN A 416 -13.41 -5.77 -4.81
N VAL A 417 -13.68 -7.06 -5.08
CA VAL A 417 -13.18 -7.76 -6.28
C VAL A 417 -14.09 -7.45 -7.48
N PRO A 418 -13.57 -6.85 -8.57
CA PRO A 418 -14.34 -6.62 -9.78
C PRO A 418 -14.93 -7.92 -10.35
N GLY A 419 -16.23 -7.91 -10.66
CA GLY A 419 -16.94 -9.08 -11.18
C GLY A 419 -17.39 -10.09 -10.13
N SER A 420 -17.31 -9.74 -8.85
CA SER A 420 -17.80 -10.55 -7.72
C SER A 420 -19.26 -10.99 -7.85
N SER A 421 -20.09 -10.23 -8.57
CA SER A 421 -21.49 -10.59 -8.87
C SER A 421 -21.67 -11.92 -9.62
N ARG A 422 -20.61 -12.47 -10.24
CA ARG A 422 -20.66 -13.80 -10.89
C ARG A 422 -20.80 -14.95 -9.88
N TYR A 423 -20.29 -14.79 -8.66
CA TYR A 423 -20.24 -15.85 -7.66
C TYR A 423 -20.84 -15.43 -6.32
N PHE A 424 -20.88 -14.15 -5.96
CA PHE A 424 -21.40 -13.71 -4.68
C PHE A 424 -22.90 -13.41 -4.75
N ARG A 425 -23.72 -14.17 -4.00
CA ARG A 425 -25.17 -13.96 -3.89
C ARG A 425 -25.54 -12.84 -2.94
N GLY A 426 -24.75 -12.65 -1.88
CA GLY A 426 -24.98 -11.62 -0.87
C GLY A 426 -24.53 -12.06 0.51
N GLY A 427 -24.65 -11.12 1.45
CA GLY A 427 -24.29 -11.33 2.84
C GLY A 427 -25.40 -10.88 3.79
N ILE A 428 -25.50 -11.55 4.95
CA ILE A 428 -26.39 -11.19 6.05
C ILE A 428 -25.54 -10.82 7.26
N VAL A 429 -25.65 -9.59 7.75
CA VAL A 429 -25.01 -9.20 9.02
C VAL A 429 -25.99 -9.42 10.18
N SER A 430 -25.90 -10.59 10.82
CA SER A 430 -26.76 -11.01 11.94
C SER A 430 -26.12 -10.65 13.29
N TYR A 431 -25.94 -9.36 13.54
CA TYR A 431 -25.17 -8.88 14.70
C TYR A 431 -25.84 -9.18 16.05
N ALA A 432 -27.18 -9.11 16.10
CA ALA A 432 -27.98 -9.48 17.27
C ALA A 432 -28.41 -10.95 17.20
N THR A 433 -28.66 -11.57 18.36
CA THR A 433 -29.06 -12.98 18.48
C THR A 433 -30.38 -13.25 17.76
N GLU A 434 -31.37 -12.38 17.95
CA GLU A 434 -32.70 -12.49 17.36
C GLU A 434 -32.65 -12.39 15.83
N VAL A 435 -31.66 -11.67 15.29
CA VAL A 435 -31.44 -11.61 13.84
C VAL A 435 -30.89 -12.93 13.31
N LYS A 436 -30.06 -13.65 14.07
CA LYS A 436 -29.61 -15.02 13.67
C LYS A 436 -30.82 -15.95 13.55
N GLU A 437 -31.71 -15.91 14.53
CA GLU A 437 -32.94 -16.73 14.58
C GLU A 437 -33.89 -16.40 13.42
N LEU A 438 -34.16 -15.12 13.18
CA LEU A 438 -34.99 -14.65 12.06
C LEU A 438 -34.45 -15.13 10.70
N MET A 439 -33.13 -15.25 10.59
CA MET A 439 -32.43 -15.66 9.37
C MET A 439 -32.26 -17.18 9.25
N GLY A 440 -32.81 -17.96 10.19
CA GLY A 440 -32.92 -19.41 10.09
C GLY A 440 -31.93 -20.21 10.95
N VAL A 441 -31.19 -19.56 11.86
CA VAL A 441 -30.44 -20.29 12.89
C VAL A 441 -31.42 -20.82 13.92
N ASP A 442 -31.40 -22.13 14.19
CA ASP A 442 -32.30 -22.76 15.16
C ASP A 442 -32.03 -22.21 16.58
N PRO A 443 -33.03 -21.60 17.26
CA PRO A 443 -32.90 -21.14 18.63
C PRO A 443 -32.40 -22.22 19.61
N ALA A 444 -32.69 -23.50 19.35
CA ALA A 444 -32.22 -24.60 20.18
C ALA A 444 -30.69 -24.77 20.13
N VAL A 445 -30.04 -24.45 19.00
CA VAL A 445 -28.57 -24.45 18.87
C VAL A 445 -27.98 -23.35 19.74
N ILE A 446 -28.54 -22.14 19.67
CA ILE A 446 -28.09 -21.00 20.46
C ILE A 446 -28.29 -21.26 21.96
N ALA A 447 -29.46 -21.79 22.35
CA ALA A 447 -29.76 -22.08 23.75
C ALA A 447 -28.80 -23.14 24.34
N ARG A 448 -28.37 -24.11 23.54
CA ARG A 448 -27.48 -25.20 23.99
C ARG A 448 -26.00 -24.85 23.95
N HIS A 449 -25.55 -24.10 22.95
CA HIS A 449 -24.12 -23.88 22.66
C HIS A 449 -23.67 -22.42 22.80
N GLY A 450 -24.60 -21.47 22.92
CA GLY A 450 -24.34 -20.03 22.89
C GLY A 450 -24.10 -19.49 21.48
N VAL A 451 -24.10 -18.16 21.32
CA VAL A 451 -23.94 -17.51 20.00
C VAL A 451 -22.51 -17.56 19.49
N ILE A 452 -21.53 -17.82 20.35
CA ILE A 452 -20.10 -17.89 19.98
C ILE A 452 -19.66 -19.35 19.99
N SER A 453 -20.07 -20.16 19.03
CA SER A 453 -19.75 -21.59 19.01
C SER A 453 -19.58 -22.10 17.57
N ASN A 454 -18.94 -23.26 17.43
CA ASN A 454 -18.82 -23.93 16.14
C ASN A 454 -20.20 -24.34 15.60
N GLU A 455 -21.07 -24.81 16.49
CA GLU A 455 -22.44 -25.22 16.16
C GLU A 455 -23.26 -24.03 15.64
N THR A 456 -23.17 -22.87 16.31
CA THR A 456 -23.80 -21.65 15.82
C THR A 456 -23.20 -21.18 14.50
N ALA A 457 -21.86 -21.23 14.33
CA ALA A 457 -21.23 -20.88 13.06
C ALA A 457 -21.70 -21.78 11.90
N ALA A 458 -21.77 -23.10 12.12
CA ALA A 458 -22.25 -24.06 11.13
C ALA A 458 -23.73 -23.85 10.80
N ALA A 459 -24.58 -23.60 11.80
CA ALA A 459 -25.98 -23.27 11.59
C ALA A 459 -26.15 -21.95 10.81
N MET A 460 -25.33 -20.94 11.07
CA MET A 460 -25.29 -19.69 10.30
C MET A 460 -24.90 -19.94 8.83
N ALA A 461 -23.89 -20.79 8.59
CA ALA A 461 -23.42 -21.14 7.25
C ALA A 461 -24.52 -21.85 6.43
N ALA A 462 -25.15 -22.88 7.01
CA ALA A 462 -26.25 -23.59 6.35
C ALA A 462 -27.46 -22.68 6.09
N ALA A 463 -27.86 -21.90 7.11
CA ALA A 463 -29.00 -21.00 6.98
C ALA A 463 -28.80 -19.97 5.87
N VAL A 464 -27.61 -19.39 5.74
CA VAL A 464 -27.36 -18.37 4.71
C VAL A 464 -27.27 -18.94 3.30
N ARG A 465 -26.69 -20.13 3.14
CA ARG A 465 -26.68 -20.87 1.88
C ARG A 465 -28.12 -21.04 1.38
N ASP A 466 -28.99 -21.56 2.25
CA ASP A 466 -30.38 -21.87 1.91
C ASP A 466 -31.20 -20.61 1.66
N ARG A 467 -31.05 -19.56 2.49
CA ARG A 467 -31.80 -18.30 2.36
C ARG A 467 -31.45 -17.51 1.11
N LEU A 468 -30.18 -17.54 0.70
CA LEU A 468 -29.70 -16.77 -0.46
C LEU A 468 -29.54 -17.64 -1.73
N LEU A 469 -29.96 -18.90 -1.67
CA LEU A 469 -29.90 -19.85 -2.79
C LEU A 469 -28.49 -19.92 -3.41
N ALA A 470 -27.48 -20.00 -2.54
CA ALA A 470 -26.09 -20.18 -2.92
C ALA A 470 -25.69 -21.65 -2.89
N ASP A 471 -24.61 -22.01 -3.57
CA ASP A 471 -24.03 -23.36 -3.49
C ASP A 471 -23.28 -23.57 -2.17
N ILE A 472 -22.68 -22.50 -1.64
CA ILE A 472 -21.81 -22.50 -0.47
C ILE A 472 -22.23 -21.40 0.51
N GLY A 473 -22.28 -21.73 1.80
CA GLY A 473 -22.50 -20.78 2.89
C GLY A 473 -21.27 -20.63 3.79
N ILE A 474 -21.01 -19.42 4.27
CA ILE A 474 -20.02 -19.15 5.33
C ILE A 474 -20.72 -18.54 6.54
N GLY A 475 -20.42 -19.03 7.74
CA GLY A 475 -20.89 -18.47 9.01
C GLY A 475 -19.72 -18.01 9.88
N ILE A 476 -19.79 -16.78 10.41
CA ILE A 476 -18.73 -16.22 11.28
C ILE A 476 -19.34 -15.65 12.57
N THR A 477 -18.92 -16.17 13.72
CA THR A 477 -19.28 -15.65 15.05
C THR A 477 -18.08 -15.67 15.99
N GLY A 478 -18.02 -14.76 16.98
CA GLY A 478 -16.80 -14.58 17.76
C GLY A 478 -16.81 -13.38 18.71
N VAL A 479 -15.74 -13.24 19.49
CA VAL A 479 -15.49 -12.13 20.41
C VAL A 479 -14.39 -11.23 19.85
N ALA A 480 -14.78 -10.12 19.23
CA ALA A 480 -13.80 -9.14 18.72
C ALA A 480 -13.26 -8.19 19.82
N GLY A 481 -13.81 -8.24 21.04
CA GLY A 481 -13.40 -7.40 22.17
C GLY A 481 -14.01 -6.00 22.19
N PRO A 482 -13.69 -5.19 23.23
CA PRO A 482 -12.58 -5.40 24.18
C PRO A 482 -12.90 -6.32 25.37
N GLU A 483 -14.16 -6.68 25.59
CA GLU A 483 -14.58 -7.54 26.70
C GLU A 483 -14.84 -8.98 26.24
N SER A 484 -14.71 -9.94 27.16
CA SER A 484 -15.15 -11.32 26.95
C SER A 484 -16.68 -11.39 26.85
N GLN A 485 -17.19 -12.45 26.21
CA GLN A 485 -18.63 -12.68 26.06
C GLN A 485 -18.93 -14.18 26.19
N GLU A 486 -20.00 -14.56 26.89
CA GLU A 486 -20.33 -15.97 27.18
C GLU A 486 -19.18 -16.77 27.82
N GLY A 487 -18.32 -16.11 28.61
CA GLY A 487 -17.13 -16.74 29.21
C GLY A 487 -15.98 -17.00 28.23
N LYS A 488 -16.12 -16.60 26.96
CA LYS A 488 -15.12 -16.81 25.90
C LYS A 488 -14.19 -15.58 25.79
N PRO A 489 -12.86 -15.80 25.65
CA PRO A 489 -11.89 -14.71 25.63
C PRO A 489 -11.98 -13.87 24.35
N VAL A 490 -11.49 -12.64 24.43
CA VAL A 490 -11.30 -11.78 23.26
C VAL A 490 -10.37 -12.48 22.26
N GLY A 491 -10.76 -12.48 20.99
CA GLY A 491 -10.03 -13.12 19.91
C GLY A 491 -10.56 -14.50 19.54
N GLU A 492 -11.44 -15.11 20.34
CA GLU A 492 -12.08 -16.37 19.97
C GLU A 492 -13.10 -16.16 18.85
N VAL A 493 -12.91 -16.84 17.72
CA VAL A 493 -13.77 -16.74 16.53
C VAL A 493 -14.01 -18.13 15.95
N HIS A 494 -15.26 -18.44 15.68
CA HIS A 494 -15.71 -19.64 15.00
C HIS A 494 -16.09 -19.31 13.56
N ILE A 495 -15.57 -20.11 12.64
CA ILE A 495 -15.79 -19.97 11.21
C ILE A 495 -16.22 -21.31 10.66
N ALA A 496 -17.35 -21.34 9.97
CA ALA A 496 -17.85 -22.53 9.31
C ALA A 496 -18.09 -22.30 7.82
N ILE A 497 -17.90 -23.37 7.05
CA ILE A 497 -18.24 -23.49 5.64
C ILE A 497 -19.21 -24.65 5.52
N ASP A 498 -20.37 -24.35 4.97
CA ASP A 498 -21.36 -25.34 4.58
C ASP A 498 -21.32 -25.45 3.05
N GLY A 499 -20.89 -26.61 2.57
CA GLY A 499 -20.50 -26.83 1.17
C GLY A 499 -21.62 -27.28 0.26
N GLY A 500 -22.85 -27.48 0.76
CA GLY A 500 -24.00 -27.86 -0.07
C GLY A 500 -23.84 -29.20 -0.79
N GLY A 501 -22.96 -30.08 -0.30
CA GLY A 501 -22.53 -31.30 -1.01
C GLY A 501 -21.66 -31.05 -2.25
N LYS A 502 -21.36 -29.79 -2.59
CA LYS A 502 -20.39 -29.39 -3.62
C LYS A 502 -18.97 -29.32 -3.08
N LEU A 503 -18.84 -28.98 -1.80
CA LEU A 503 -17.57 -28.95 -1.05
C LEU A 503 -17.74 -29.70 0.28
N ALA A 504 -16.62 -30.09 0.89
CA ALA A 504 -16.63 -30.64 2.23
C ALA A 504 -16.95 -29.53 3.26
N ASP A 505 -17.85 -29.85 4.18
CA ASP A 505 -18.19 -28.97 5.29
C ASP A 505 -16.98 -28.83 6.24
N GLN A 506 -16.80 -27.62 6.78
CA GLN A 506 -15.72 -27.30 7.70
C GLN A 506 -16.26 -26.42 8.82
N SER A 507 -15.78 -26.62 10.04
CA SER A 507 -16.01 -25.70 11.16
C SER A 507 -14.78 -25.69 12.05
N LEU A 508 -14.20 -24.51 12.28
CA LEU A 508 -12.99 -24.36 13.06
C LEU A 508 -13.08 -23.17 14.01
N THR A 509 -12.45 -23.33 15.17
CA THR A 509 -12.23 -22.26 16.16
C THR A 509 -10.83 -21.69 15.98
N PHE A 510 -10.73 -20.37 16.03
CA PHE A 510 -9.49 -19.63 16.01
C PHE A 510 -9.39 -18.73 17.24
N THR A 511 -8.16 -18.53 17.71
CA THR A 511 -7.85 -17.55 18.75
C THR A 511 -6.87 -16.53 18.19
N PHE A 512 -7.35 -15.33 17.94
CA PHE A 512 -6.55 -14.23 17.43
C PHE A 512 -6.11 -13.31 18.56
N GLY A 513 -4.81 -13.21 18.81
CA GLY A 513 -4.28 -12.04 19.51
C GLY A 513 -4.38 -10.79 18.62
N GLN A 514 -4.38 -9.60 19.22
CA GLN A 514 -4.42 -8.23 18.66
C GLN A 514 -5.72 -7.46 18.99
N GLY A 515 -5.79 -6.18 18.61
CA GLY A 515 -6.98 -5.34 18.82
C GLY A 515 -8.18 -5.70 17.93
N ARG A 516 -9.35 -5.17 18.27
CA ARG A 516 -10.66 -5.47 17.65
C ARG A 516 -10.65 -5.49 16.12
N GLU A 517 -10.12 -4.45 15.48
CA GLU A 517 -10.09 -4.38 14.02
C GLU A 517 -9.18 -5.44 13.38
N GLN A 518 -8.08 -5.80 14.04
CA GLN A 518 -7.18 -6.83 13.55
C GLN A 518 -7.78 -8.24 13.71
N ILE A 519 -8.53 -8.49 14.80
CA ILE A 519 -9.30 -9.72 14.99
C ILE A 519 -10.32 -9.89 13.86
N LYS A 520 -11.08 -8.85 13.54
CA LYS A 520 -12.07 -8.87 12.45
C LYS A 520 -11.43 -9.18 11.09
N ARG A 521 -10.34 -8.49 10.74
CA ARG A 521 -9.59 -8.73 9.49
C ARG A 521 -9.04 -10.15 9.42
N ARG A 522 -8.48 -10.67 10.51
CA ARG A 522 -7.97 -12.05 10.57
C ARG A 522 -9.09 -13.08 10.42
N ALA A 523 -10.26 -12.85 11.02
CA ALA A 523 -11.42 -13.70 10.86
C ALA A 523 -11.88 -13.77 9.40
N ALA A 524 -12.03 -12.63 8.72
CA ALA A 524 -12.37 -12.59 7.29
C ALA A 524 -11.33 -13.32 6.43
N THR A 525 -10.03 -13.05 6.66
CA THR A 525 -8.94 -13.73 5.95
C THR A 525 -8.96 -15.25 6.17
N GLN A 526 -9.17 -15.72 7.41
CA GLN A 526 -9.24 -17.16 7.70
C GLN A 526 -10.44 -17.82 7.03
N ALA A 527 -11.60 -17.16 6.98
CA ALA A 527 -12.76 -17.68 6.26
C ALA A 527 -12.45 -17.93 4.78
N THR A 528 -11.78 -16.98 4.13
CA THR A 528 -11.33 -17.14 2.74
C THR A 528 -10.30 -18.25 2.59
N MET A 529 -9.38 -18.40 3.55
CA MET A 529 -8.38 -19.48 3.53
C MET A 529 -9.02 -20.86 3.63
N LEU A 530 -10.05 -21.01 4.48
CA LEU A 530 -10.80 -22.25 4.58
C LEU A 530 -11.58 -22.56 3.29
N LEU A 531 -12.14 -21.53 2.66
CA LEU A 531 -12.83 -21.69 1.38
C LEU A 531 -11.86 -22.12 0.28
N ARG A 532 -10.70 -21.48 0.18
CA ARG A 532 -9.63 -21.90 -0.75
C ARG A 532 -9.25 -23.36 -0.53
N ARG A 533 -9.06 -23.77 0.72
CA ARG A 533 -8.70 -25.15 1.07
C ARG A 533 -9.78 -26.14 0.63
N ALA A 534 -11.05 -25.81 0.86
CA ALA A 534 -12.20 -26.61 0.41
C ALA A 534 -12.18 -26.79 -1.12
N LEU A 535 -11.98 -25.69 -1.85
CA LEU A 535 -11.93 -25.67 -3.30
C LEU A 535 -10.76 -26.50 -3.83
N LEU A 536 -9.56 -26.38 -3.27
CA LEU A 536 -8.40 -27.18 -3.70
C LEU A 536 -8.56 -28.67 -3.40
N ALA A 537 -9.13 -29.02 -2.23
CA ALA A 537 -9.36 -30.43 -1.88
C ALA A 537 -10.33 -31.11 -2.86
N SER A 538 -11.35 -30.39 -3.34
CA SER A 538 -12.27 -30.93 -4.35
C SER A 538 -11.65 -31.11 -5.75
N GLU A 539 -10.56 -30.40 -6.10
CA GLU A 539 -9.81 -30.63 -7.35
C GLU A 539 -9.01 -31.93 -7.29
N GLY A 540 -8.32 -32.17 -6.16
CA GLY A 540 -7.53 -33.39 -5.96
C GLY A 540 -8.37 -34.66 -5.83
N ALA A 541 -9.67 -34.55 -5.56
CA ALA A 541 -10.60 -35.68 -5.51
C ALA A 541 -11.28 -35.98 -6.87
N ALA A 542 -11.17 -35.05 -7.84
CA ALA A 542 -11.76 -35.17 -9.17
C ALA A 542 -10.73 -35.55 -10.26
N SER A 543 -9.46 -35.72 -9.88
CA SER A 543 -8.35 -36.25 -10.70
C SER A 543 -7.89 -37.59 -10.14
#